data_AF-A0A6P2Z8W1-F1
#
_entry.id   AF-A0A6P2Z8W1-F1
#
_cell.length_a   1.000
_cell.length_b   1.000
_cell.length_c   1.000
_cell.angle_alpha   90.00
_cell.angle_beta   90.00
_cell.angle_gamma   90.00
#
_symmetry.space_group_name_H-M   'P 1'
#
loop_
_entity.id
_entity.type
_entity.pdbx_description
1 polymer ?
#
loop_
_entity_poly.entity_id
_entity_poly.type
_entity_poly.pdbx_seq_one_letter_code
_entity_poly.pdbx_strand_id
1 'polypeptide(L)'
;MPFGPLETPPGEIAWPPDGEFVLNVLGFQEAVDTAQPVSIDARTVVPVASLPALALLKLLAWKDLRARQNSDAYDLLFLLRNFHDAGNRERIWDAAPDLLEIHAFQPGLAAAALLAREAKRIASPQTRDAIRALLSDEATYAVLGQDLLARAFALLPGEFSDDADRYLDAFRNAFLADEPASRA
;
A
#
# COMPACT_ATOMS: atom_id res chain seq x y z
N MET A 1 14.65 10.30 -10.07
CA MET A 1 14.04 11.18 -9.06
C MET A 1 15.01 11.25 -7.89
N PRO A 2 15.46 12.44 -7.47
CA PRO A 2 16.18 12.61 -6.20
C PRO A 2 15.25 12.26 -5.02
N PHE A 3 15.81 11.76 -3.92
CA PHE A 3 15.18 11.55 -2.59
C PHE A 3 16.27 11.14 -1.59
N GLY A 4 15.90 10.92 -0.32
CA GLY A 4 16.80 10.59 0.77
C GLY A 4 17.58 11.82 1.25
N PRO A 5 18.93 11.85 1.18
CA PRO A 5 19.74 12.96 1.72
C PRO A 5 19.46 14.35 1.14
N LEU A 6 18.67 14.43 0.06
CA LEU A 6 18.29 15.67 -0.63
C LEU A 6 16.92 16.21 -0.21
N GLU A 7 16.22 15.52 0.68
CA GLU A 7 14.89 15.92 1.18
C GLU A 7 14.97 17.17 2.05
N THR A 8 14.09 18.14 1.82
CA THR A 8 14.04 19.39 2.60
C THR A 8 12.63 19.98 2.55
N PRO A 9 11.80 19.82 3.61
CA PRO A 9 12.02 19.00 4.82
C PRO A 9 12.02 17.47 4.52
N PRO A 10 12.38 16.61 5.49
CA PRO A 10 12.29 15.15 5.31
C PRO A 10 10.91 14.71 4.79
N GLY A 11 10.89 13.85 3.79
CA GLY A 11 9.69 13.43 3.06
C GLY A 11 9.28 14.33 1.90
N GLU A 12 9.95 15.46 1.66
CA GLU A 12 9.61 16.42 0.61
C GLU A 12 10.82 16.84 -0.23
N ILE A 13 10.58 17.09 -1.52
CA ILE A 13 11.55 17.70 -2.43
C ILE A 13 10.90 18.81 -3.24
N ALA A 14 11.43 20.02 -3.12
CA ALA A 14 11.10 21.12 -4.01
C ALA A 14 11.86 20.99 -5.33
N TRP A 15 11.14 20.97 -6.45
CA TRP A 15 11.76 20.80 -7.77
C TRP A 15 12.38 22.12 -8.27
N PRO A 16 13.65 22.13 -8.74
CA PRO A 16 14.30 23.33 -9.28
C PRO A 16 13.66 23.81 -10.60
N PRO A 17 13.86 25.07 -11.01
CA PRO A 17 14.71 26.09 -10.38
C PRO A 17 14.05 26.84 -9.22
N ASP A 18 12.73 27.01 -9.24
CA ASP A 18 12.02 27.95 -8.34
C ASP A 18 11.23 27.26 -7.22
N GLY A 19 11.25 25.92 -7.13
CA GLY A 19 10.50 25.19 -6.10
C GLY A 19 8.99 25.18 -6.32
N GLU A 20 8.52 25.46 -7.54
CA GLU A 20 7.10 25.60 -7.88
C GLU A 20 6.27 24.33 -7.59
N PHE A 21 6.94 23.18 -7.54
CA PHE A 21 6.33 21.89 -7.22
C PHE A 21 7.10 21.21 -6.08
N VAL A 22 6.39 20.97 -4.98
CA VAL A 22 6.87 20.15 -3.87
C VAL A 22 6.34 18.73 -4.06
N LEU A 23 7.24 17.77 -4.18
CA LEU A 23 6.93 16.36 -4.29
C LEU A 23 7.08 15.70 -2.92
N ASN A 24 6.03 15.01 -2.48
CA ASN A 24 6.11 14.05 -1.40
C ASN A 24 6.88 12.80 -1.89
N VAL A 25 7.95 12.45 -1.18
CA VAL A 25 8.82 11.31 -1.48
C VAL A 25 8.82 10.27 -0.35
N LEU A 26 7.91 10.37 0.61
CA LEU A 26 7.69 9.32 1.61
C LEU A 26 7.44 7.97 0.90
N GLY A 27 8.02 6.90 1.43
CA GLY A 27 7.94 5.57 0.83
C GLY A 27 8.98 5.27 -0.25
N PHE A 28 9.71 6.28 -0.77
CA PHE A 28 10.69 6.05 -1.86
C PHE A 28 11.91 5.29 -1.36
N GLN A 29 12.42 5.64 -0.18
CA GLN A 29 13.56 4.94 0.41
C GLN A 29 13.18 3.49 0.75
N GLU A 30 12.00 3.26 1.33
CA GLU A 30 11.48 1.92 1.61
C GLU A 30 11.32 1.08 0.34
N ALA A 31 10.89 1.70 -0.77
CA ALA A 31 10.75 1.03 -2.06
C ALA A 31 12.10 0.59 -2.64
N VAL A 32 13.16 1.39 -2.46
CA VAL A 32 14.52 1.02 -2.88
C VAL A 32 15.12 -0.03 -1.97
N ASP A 33 15.02 0.14 -0.65
CA ASP A 33 15.64 -0.75 0.33
C ASP A 33 15.02 -2.15 0.31
N THR A 34 13.74 -2.25 -0.11
CA THR A 34 13.01 -3.52 -0.19
C THR A 34 12.79 -4.01 -1.61
N ALA A 35 13.42 -3.38 -2.61
CA ALA A 35 13.24 -3.76 -4.01
C ALA A 35 13.64 -5.22 -4.25
N GLN A 36 12.81 -5.95 -4.98
CA GLN A 36 13.02 -7.34 -5.33
C GLN A 36 13.60 -7.45 -6.74
N PRO A 37 14.64 -8.27 -6.96
CA PRO A 37 15.17 -8.50 -8.29
C PRO A 37 14.19 -9.33 -9.12
N VAL A 38 13.76 -8.82 -10.27
CA VAL A 38 12.89 -9.53 -11.22
C VAL A 38 13.63 -9.72 -12.54
N SER A 39 13.77 -10.97 -12.97
CA SER A 39 14.32 -11.30 -14.28
C SER A 39 13.25 -11.08 -15.35
N ILE A 40 13.51 -10.18 -16.30
CA ILE A 40 12.60 -9.95 -17.45
C ILE A 40 13.03 -10.74 -18.69
N ASP A 41 14.30 -11.13 -18.75
CA ASP A 41 14.84 -12.09 -19.72
C ASP A 41 16.08 -12.79 -19.12
N ALA A 42 16.80 -13.57 -19.92
CA ALA A 42 17.97 -14.35 -19.49
C ALA A 42 19.20 -13.51 -19.08
N ARG A 43 19.21 -12.20 -19.36
CA ARG A 43 20.36 -11.30 -19.13
C ARG A 43 19.99 -10.04 -18.34
N THR A 44 18.70 -9.77 -18.17
CA THR A 44 18.21 -8.51 -17.59
C THR A 44 17.44 -8.79 -16.31
N VAL A 45 17.98 -8.30 -15.20
CA VAL A 45 17.35 -8.28 -13.89
C VAL A 45 17.10 -6.83 -13.49
N VAL A 46 15.86 -6.50 -13.17
CA VAL A 46 15.44 -5.15 -12.79
C VAL A 46 14.97 -5.17 -11.34
N PRO A 47 15.41 -4.21 -10.49
CA PRO A 47 14.82 -4.05 -9.17
C PRO A 47 13.39 -3.52 -9.29
N VAL A 48 12.44 -4.24 -8.72
CA VAL A 48 11.01 -3.88 -8.69
C VAL A 48 10.61 -3.64 -7.24
N ALA A 49 9.87 -2.56 -6.98
CA ALA A 49 9.37 -2.28 -5.64
C ALA A 49 8.60 -3.49 -5.09
N SER A 50 8.85 -3.85 -3.84
CA SER A 50 8.07 -4.89 -3.17
C SER A 50 6.59 -4.50 -3.10
N LEU A 51 5.68 -5.47 -3.10
CA LEU A 51 4.23 -5.19 -3.01
C LEU A 51 3.86 -4.39 -1.74
N PRO A 52 4.46 -4.64 -0.56
CA PRO A 52 4.26 -3.78 0.62
C PRO A 52 4.69 -2.33 0.39
N ALA A 53 5.85 -2.10 -0.23
CA ALA A 53 6.31 -0.74 -0.53
C ALA A 53 5.41 -0.07 -1.58
N LEU A 54 4.98 -0.82 -2.60
CA LEU A 54 4.07 -0.33 -3.61
C LEU A 54 2.71 0.10 -3.00
N ALA A 55 2.20 -0.64 -2.01
CA ALA A 55 0.99 -0.25 -1.28
C ALA A 55 1.15 1.09 -0.54
N LEU A 56 2.29 1.32 0.14
CA LEU A 56 2.60 2.60 0.77
C LEU A 56 2.62 3.74 -0.26
N LEU A 57 3.32 3.53 -1.37
CA LEU A 57 3.43 4.51 -2.45
C LEU A 57 2.07 4.85 -3.05
N LYS A 58 1.19 3.87 -3.25
CA LYS A 58 -0.15 4.10 -3.82
C LYS A 58 -1.08 4.87 -2.89
N LEU A 59 -1.01 4.63 -1.58
CA LEU A 59 -1.76 5.41 -0.60
C LEU A 59 -1.31 6.88 -0.57
N LEU A 60 -0.01 7.13 -0.58
CA LEU A 60 0.55 8.49 -0.57
C LEU A 60 0.26 9.22 -1.89
N ALA A 61 0.51 8.56 -3.03
CA ALA A 61 0.22 9.12 -4.35
C ALA A 61 -1.26 9.43 -4.53
N TRP A 62 -2.17 8.56 -4.07
CA TRP A 62 -3.60 8.83 -4.08
C TRP A 62 -3.92 10.08 -3.25
N LYS A 63 -3.40 10.21 -2.02
CA LYS A 63 -3.65 11.39 -1.18
C LYS A 63 -3.22 12.69 -1.84
N ASP A 64 -2.06 12.69 -2.51
CA ASP A 64 -1.48 13.90 -3.09
C ASP A 64 -2.09 14.26 -4.45
N LEU A 65 -2.49 13.26 -5.23
CA LEU A 65 -2.87 13.43 -6.63
C LEU A 65 -4.34 13.17 -6.94
N ARG A 66 -5.17 12.70 -5.98
CA ARG A 66 -6.56 12.29 -6.25
C ARG A 66 -7.42 13.31 -6.96
N ALA A 67 -7.19 14.60 -6.72
CA ALA A 67 -7.91 15.69 -7.38
C ALA A 67 -7.57 15.83 -8.89
N ARG A 68 -6.41 15.31 -9.31
CA ARG A 68 -5.90 15.36 -10.68
C ARG A 68 -6.05 14.02 -11.40
N GLN A 69 -5.78 12.91 -10.72
CA GLN A 69 -5.93 11.55 -11.25
C GLN A 69 -6.34 10.59 -10.14
N ASN A 70 -7.05 9.52 -10.48
CA ASN A 70 -7.52 8.55 -9.50
C ASN A 70 -7.17 7.10 -9.90
N SER A 71 -6.06 6.91 -10.62
CA SER A 71 -5.53 5.57 -10.96
C SER A 71 -4.94 4.86 -9.75
N ASP A 72 -4.39 5.61 -8.79
CA ASP A 72 -3.71 5.03 -7.63
C ASP A 72 -4.68 4.28 -6.68
N ALA A 73 -5.94 4.69 -6.59
CA ALA A 73 -6.99 3.93 -5.89
C ALA A 73 -7.24 2.57 -6.53
N TYR A 74 -7.26 2.51 -7.87
CA TYR A 74 -7.41 1.25 -8.59
C TYR A 74 -6.21 0.33 -8.39
N ASP A 75 -5.00 0.86 -8.52
CA ASP A 75 -3.77 0.09 -8.32
C ASP A 75 -3.70 -0.45 -6.89
N LEU A 76 -4.09 0.34 -5.88
CA LEU A 76 -4.21 -0.12 -4.51
C LEU A 76 -5.21 -1.28 -4.41
N LEU A 77 -6.42 -1.13 -4.94
CA LEU A 77 -7.43 -2.19 -4.91
C LEU A 77 -6.95 -3.47 -5.58
N PHE A 78 -6.25 -3.34 -6.71
CA PHE A 78 -5.66 -4.46 -7.42
C PHE A 78 -4.66 -5.20 -6.53
N LEU A 79 -3.78 -4.48 -5.81
CA LEU A 79 -2.87 -5.09 -4.85
C LEU A 79 -3.61 -5.81 -3.73
N LEU A 80 -4.59 -5.16 -3.09
CA LEU A 80 -5.33 -5.73 -1.97
C LEU A 80 -5.99 -7.06 -2.35
N ARG A 81 -6.59 -7.14 -3.54
CA ARG A 81 -7.30 -8.35 -4.00
C ARG A 81 -6.38 -9.47 -4.45
N ASN A 82 -5.25 -9.12 -5.05
CA ASN A 82 -4.37 -10.10 -5.68
C ASN A 82 -3.17 -10.49 -4.80
N PHE A 83 -2.98 -9.87 -3.63
CA PHE A 83 -1.82 -10.15 -2.77
C PHE A 83 -1.74 -11.62 -2.36
N HIS A 84 -2.87 -12.26 -2.07
CA HIS A 84 -2.94 -13.71 -1.80
C HIS A 84 -2.34 -14.53 -2.95
N ASP A 85 -2.72 -14.18 -4.18
CA ASP A 85 -2.37 -14.89 -5.39
C ASP A 85 -0.95 -14.54 -5.88
N ALA A 86 -0.39 -13.43 -5.41
CA ALA A 86 0.95 -12.92 -5.71
C ALA A 86 2.03 -13.60 -4.86
N GLY A 87 2.01 -14.94 -4.80
CA GLY A 87 3.02 -15.74 -4.10
C GLY A 87 2.78 -15.92 -2.59
N ASN A 88 1.57 -15.62 -2.09
CA ASN A 88 1.24 -15.73 -0.66
C ASN A 88 0.24 -16.86 -0.33
N ARG A 89 -0.21 -17.66 -1.31
CA ARG A 89 -1.25 -18.69 -1.11
C ARG A 89 -0.87 -19.71 -0.02
N GLU A 90 0.38 -20.13 -0.02
CA GLU A 90 0.93 -21.08 0.96
C GLU A 90 1.46 -20.35 2.20
N ARG A 91 2.19 -19.24 1.98
CA ARG A 91 2.84 -18.46 3.04
C ARG A 91 1.87 -17.96 4.11
N ILE A 92 0.62 -17.67 3.74
CA ILE A 92 -0.36 -17.09 4.67
C ILE A 92 -0.72 -18.02 5.83
N TRP A 93 -0.69 -19.34 5.62
CA TRP A 93 -1.02 -20.33 6.64
C TRP A 93 0.03 -20.36 7.77
N ASP A 94 1.29 -20.11 7.43
CA ASP A 94 2.40 -20.11 8.38
C ASP A 94 2.65 -18.70 8.95
N ALA A 95 2.63 -17.68 8.10
CA ALA A 95 3.04 -16.33 8.47
C ALA A 95 1.92 -15.51 9.12
N ALA A 96 0.65 -15.88 8.93
CA ALA A 96 -0.49 -15.10 9.39
C ALA A 96 -1.72 -15.95 9.82
N PRO A 97 -1.55 -17.02 10.61
CA PRO A 97 -2.69 -17.82 11.08
C PRO A 97 -3.68 -16.99 11.90
N ASP A 98 -3.20 -15.98 12.63
CA ASP A 98 -4.04 -15.07 13.40
C ASP A 98 -4.91 -14.17 12.49
N LEU A 99 -4.38 -13.70 11.35
CA LEU A 99 -5.17 -12.94 10.38
C LEU A 99 -6.21 -13.82 9.67
N LEU A 100 -5.89 -15.10 9.42
CA LEU A 100 -6.88 -16.05 8.90
C LEU A 100 -8.04 -16.23 9.88
N GLU A 101 -7.78 -16.39 11.18
CA GLU A 101 -8.82 -16.46 12.20
C GLU A 101 -9.68 -15.18 12.25
N ILE A 102 -9.04 -14.00 12.30
CA ILE A 102 -9.72 -12.69 12.32
C ILE A 102 -10.67 -12.53 11.13
N HIS A 103 -10.26 -13.01 9.95
CA HIS A 103 -11.04 -12.90 8.72
C HIS A 103 -11.85 -14.15 8.37
N ALA A 104 -12.18 -14.99 9.37
CA ALA A 104 -13.03 -16.18 9.22
C ALA A 104 -12.56 -17.12 8.09
N PHE A 105 -11.25 -17.33 8.02
CA PHE A 105 -10.55 -18.16 7.03
C PHE A 105 -10.85 -17.77 5.58
N GLN A 106 -11.05 -16.48 5.31
CA GLN A 106 -11.10 -15.92 3.95
C GLN A 106 -9.68 -15.49 3.54
N PRO A 107 -8.95 -16.28 2.72
CA PRO A 107 -7.51 -16.07 2.52
C PRO A 107 -7.19 -14.74 1.82
N GLY A 108 -8.07 -14.27 0.92
CA GLY A 108 -7.91 -12.96 0.26
C GLY A 108 -7.91 -11.79 1.25
N LEU A 109 -8.87 -11.76 2.18
CA LEU A 109 -8.95 -10.70 3.19
C LEU A 109 -7.79 -10.78 4.19
N ALA A 110 -7.46 -11.99 4.64
CA ALA A 110 -6.30 -12.20 5.49
C ALA A 110 -4.99 -11.77 4.79
N ALA A 111 -4.87 -11.97 3.47
CA ALA A 111 -3.72 -11.53 2.70
C ALA A 111 -3.66 -9.99 2.61
N ALA A 112 -4.79 -9.30 2.42
CA ALA A 112 -4.81 -7.84 2.44
C ALA A 112 -4.39 -7.26 3.81
N ALA A 113 -4.83 -7.91 4.91
CA ALA A 113 -4.35 -7.58 6.25
C ALA A 113 -2.84 -7.88 6.43
N LEU A 114 -2.34 -8.97 5.86
CA LEU A 114 -0.91 -9.31 5.88
C LEU A 114 -0.08 -8.27 5.12
N LEU A 115 -0.55 -7.83 3.95
CA LEU A 115 0.06 -6.75 3.18
C LEU A 115 0.19 -5.47 4.02
N ALA A 116 -0.85 -5.11 4.78
CA ALA A 116 -0.80 -3.98 5.72
C ALA A 116 0.26 -4.16 6.80
N ARG A 117 0.34 -5.33 7.45
CA ARG A 117 1.38 -5.63 8.44
C ARG A 117 2.79 -5.52 7.85
N GLU A 118 2.96 -6.00 6.62
CA GLU A 118 4.26 -5.93 5.95
C GLU A 118 4.63 -4.50 5.56
N ALA A 119 3.67 -3.74 5.03
CA ALA A 119 3.86 -2.35 4.67
C ALA A 119 4.23 -1.53 5.91
N LYS A 120 3.52 -1.75 7.02
CA LYS A 120 3.82 -1.10 8.31
C LYS A 120 5.23 -1.40 8.83
N ARG A 121 5.70 -2.64 8.66
CA ARG A 121 7.02 -3.08 9.16
C ARG A 121 8.17 -2.43 8.42
N ILE A 122 8.03 -2.21 7.12
CA ILE A 122 9.08 -1.61 6.29
C ILE A 122 9.02 -0.07 6.31
N ALA A 123 7.86 0.51 6.64
CA ALA A 123 7.67 1.95 6.71
C ALA A 123 8.59 2.60 7.75
N SER A 124 9.29 3.65 7.34
CA SER A 124 9.93 4.58 8.29
C SER A 124 8.90 5.16 9.26
N PRO A 125 9.30 5.67 10.44
CA PRO A 125 8.37 6.29 11.37
C PRO A 125 7.50 7.38 10.71
N GLN A 126 8.09 8.22 9.87
CA GLN A 126 7.41 9.30 9.15
C GLN A 126 6.39 8.76 8.14
N THR A 127 6.78 7.79 7.30
CA THR A 127 5.85 7.14 6.37
C THR A 127 4.71 6.47 7.12
N ARG A 128 5.02 5.76 8.21
CA ARG A 128 4.03 5.06 9.04
C ARG A 128 3.03 6.03 9.66
N ASP A 129 3.49 7.17 10.16
CA ASP A 129 2.64 8.20 10.74
C ASP A 129 1.75 8.88 9.68
N ALA A 130 2.30 9.14 8.49
CA ALA A 130 1.53 9.69 7.37
C ALA A 130 0.41 8.74 6.90
N ILE A 131 0.70 7.45 6.74
CA ILE A 131 -0.31 6.44 6.39
C ILE A 131 -1.33 6.26 7.52
N ARG A 132 -0.88 6.23 8.79
CA ARG A 132 -1.79 6.18 9.94
C ARG A 132 -2.74 7.37 9.95
N ALA A 133 -2.23 8.59 9.74
CA ALA A 133 -3.05 9.80 9.70
C ALA A 133 -4.09 9.74 8.57
N LEU A 134 -3.71 9.24 7.39
CA LEU A 134 -4.62 9.03 6.26
C LEU A 134 -5.73 8.02 6.61
N LEU A 135 -5.35 6.85 7.15
CA LEU A 135 -6.28 5.75 7.44
C LEU A 135 -7.14 5.98 8.70
N SER A 136 -6.70 6.81 9.63
CA SER A 136 -7.46 7.15 10.84
C SER A 136 -8.46 8.29 10.64
N ASP A 137 -8.29 9.11 9.59
CA ASP A 137 -9.24 10.19 9.29
C ASP A 137 -10.45 9.62 8.54
N GLU A 138 -11.62 9.58 9.19
CA GLU A 138 -12.82 8.95 8.63
C GLU A 138 -13.29 9.60 7.31
N ALA A 139 -13.14 10.91 7.18
CA ALA A 139 -13.53 11.61 5.96
C ALA A 139 -12.63 11.21 4.78
N THR A 140 -11.31 11.24 4.99
CA THR A 140 -10.32 10.79 4.00
C THR A 140 -10.51 9.32 3.66
N TYR A 141 -10.74 8.46 4.66
CA TYR A 141 -10.96 7.04 4.46
C TYR A 141 -12.23 6.75 3.65
N ALA A 142 -13.35 7.42 3.96
CA ALA A 142 -14.58 7.28 3.20
C ALA A 142 -14.40 7.68 1.73
N VAL A 143 -13.63 8.75 1.48
CA VAL A 143 -13.30 9.20 0.13
C VAL A 143 -12.41 8.19 -0.60
N LEU A 144 -11.46 7.56 0.10
CA LEU A 144 -10.66 6.46 -0.45
C LEU A 144 -11.55 5.30 -0.90
N GLY A 145 -12.46 4.83 -0.03
CA GLY A 145 -13.41 3.77 -0.37
C GLY A 145 -14.26 4.10 -1.60
N GLN A 146 -14.81 5.32 -1.66
CA GLN A 146 -15.57 5.79 -2.82
C GLN A 146 -14.74 5.78 -4.11
N ASP A 147 -13.50 6.24 -4.05
CA ASP A 147 -12.59 6.27 -5.19
C ASP A 147 -12.23 4.86 -5.67
N LEU A 148 -12.02 3.90 -4.75
CA LEU A 148 -11.82 2.48 -5.08
C LEU A 148 -13.06 1.91 -5.79
N LEU A 149 -14.25 2.09 -5.22
CA LEU A 149 -15.51 1.57 -5.75
C LEU A 149 -15.88 2.15 -7.12
N ALA A 150 -15.64 3.45 -7.33
CA ALA A 150 -15.88 4.09 -8.62
C ALA A 150 -15.00 3.49 -9.73
N ARG A 151 -13.73 3.20 -9.44
CA ARG A 151 -12.78 2.64 -10.41
C ARG A 151 -13.00 1.17 -10.69
N ALA A 152 -13.26 0.43 -9.62
CA ALA A 152 -13.73 -0.94 -9.65
C ALA A 152 -14.83 -1.16 -10.69
N PHE A 153 -15.91 -0.38 -10.56
CA PHE A 153 -17.06 -0.45 -11.46
C PHE A 153 -16.70 -0.11 -12.91
N ALA A 154 -15.83 0.87 -13.14
CA ALA A 154 -15.47 1.34 -14.47
C ALA A 154 -14.61 0.35 -15.28
N LEU A 155 -13.74 -0.42 -14.62
CA LEU A 155 -12.73 -1.25 -15.31
C LEU A 155 -13.13 -2.71 -15.50
N LEU A 156 -14.03 -3.25 -14.68
CA LEU A 156 -14.50 -4.64 -14.79
C LEU A 156 -16.02 -4.72 -14.54
N PRO A 157 -16.85 -4.15 -15.44
CA PRO A 157 -18.30 -4.15 -15.28
C PRO A 157 -18.85 -5.58 -15.30
N GLY A 158 -19.48 -6.00 -14.19
CA GLY A 158 -20.12 -7.32 -14.04
C GLY A 158 -19.30 -8.39 -13.30
N GLU A 159 -18.02 -8.16 -13.05
CA GLU A 159 -17.15 -9.06 -12.26
C GLU A 159 -16.91 -8.54 -10.82
N PHE A 160 -17.25 -7.27 -10.56
CA PHE A 160 -17.07 -6.69 -9.24
C PHE A 160 -18.13 -7.16 -8.25
N SER A 161 -17.69 -7.99 -7.31
CA SER A 161 -18.34 -8.15 -6.01
C SER A 161 -18.19 -6.85 -5.20
N ASP A 162 -19.24 -6.50 -4.45
CA ASP A 162 -19.32 -5.38 -3.50
C ASP A 162 -18.43 -5.62 -2.26
N ASP A 163 -17.19 -6.06 -2.46
CA ASP A 163 -16.27 -6.49 -1.42
C ASP A 163 -15.01 -5.61 -1.32
N ALA A 164 -14.88 -4.58 -2.15
CA ALA A 164 -13.74 -3.66 -2.12
C ALA A 164 -13.55 -3.05 -0.73
N ASP A 165 -14.65 -2.67 -0.07
CA ASP A 165 -14.65 -2.17 1.30
C ASP A 165 -14.11 -3.21 2.28
N ARG A 166 -14.41 -4.50 2.10
CA ARG A 166 -13.92 -5.57 2.98
C ARG A 166 -12.41 -5.73 2.89
N TYR A 167 -11.86 -5.63 1.67
CA TYR A 167 -10.41 -5.66 1.46
C TYR A 167 -9.72 -4.42 2.04
N LEU A 168 -10.32 -3.24 1.85
CA LEU A 168 -9.81 -1.99 2.39
C LEU A 168 -9.87 -1.97 3.92
N ASP A 169 -10.95 -2.45 4.52
CA ASP A 169 -11.12 -2.57 5.97
C ASP A 169 -10.11 -3.55 6.58
N ALA A 170 -9.88 -4.70 5.93
CA ALA A 170 -8.86 -5.66 6.37
C ALA A 170 -7.48 -5.00 6.42
N PHE A 171 -7.11 -4.26 5.36
CA PHE A 171 -5.86 -3.50 5.33
C PHE A 171 -5.82 -2.41 6.41
N ARG A 172 -6.87 -1.57 6.51
CA ARG A 172 -6.97 -0.48 7.50
C ARG A 172 -6.78 -1.00 8.92
N ASN A 173 -7.56 -2.00 9.30
CA ASN A 173 -7.56 -2.53 10.67
C ASN A 173 -6.20 -3.12 11.03
N ALA A 174 -5.58 -3.87 10.12
CA ALA A 174 -4.26 -4.45 10.36
C ALA A 174 -3.13 -3.41 10.42
N PHE A 175 -3.21 -2.34 9.60
CA PHE A 175 -2.22 -1.26 9.64
C PHE A 175 -2.34 -0.42 10.93
N LEU A 176 -3.57 -0.15 11.36
CA LEU A 176 -3.84 0.67 12.54
C LEU A 176 -3.62 -0.08 13.86
N ALA A 177 -3.81 -1.40 13.88
CA ALA A 177 -3.58 -2.26 15.04
C ALA A 177 -2.17 -2.08 15.63
N ASP A 178 -2.06 -2.04 16.94
CA ASP A 178 -0.75 -2.02 17.61
C ASP A 178 0.01 -3.31 17.30
N GLU A 179 1.34 -3.22 17.22
CA GLU A 179 2.14 -4.43 17.03
C GLU A 179 1.93 -5.35 18.24
N PRO A 180 1.62 -6.64 18.02
CA PRO A 180 1.58 -7.58 19.13
C PRO A 180 2.96 -7.57 19.80
N ALA A 181 2.98 -7.47 21.13
CA ALA A 181 4.22 -7.55 21.89
C ALA A 181 4.99 -8.79 21.44
N SER A 182 6.25 -8.59 21.02
CA SER A 182 7.11 -9.68 20.57
C SER A 182 7.08 -10.79 21.61
N ARG A 183 6.61 -11.98 21.24
CA ARG A 183 6.69 -13.15 22.13
C ARG A 183 8.17 -13.47 22.29
N ALA A 184 8.70 -13.15 23.47
CA ALA A 184 10.04 -13.50 23.92
C ALA A 184 10.26 -15.01 23.95
#